data_AF-A0A839JRP9-F1
#
_entry.id   AF-A0A839JRP9-F1
#
_cell.length_a   1.000
_cell.length_b   1.000
_cell.length_c   1.000
_cell.angle_alpha   90.00
_cell.angle_beta   90.00
_cell.angle_gamma   90.00
#
_symmetry.space_group_name_H-M   'P 1'
#
loop_
_entity.id
_entity.type
_entity.pdbx_description
1 polymer ?
#
loop_
_entity_poly.entity_id
_entity_poly.type
_entity_poly.pdbx_seq_one_letter_code
_entity_poly.pdbx_strand_id
1 'polypeptide(L)'
;MSRGEAIGTLLENLHKTFANLNQEDQKYANIIITDIQSGKLLIDEGESKSFRDFITEYKKEKEDKNIAKLVEIFGVDEKLLKELIISSAGSDTVTPYSKFEQLKQGINKEKIKHFSEQKEGANLSTLKINIKASNFLEQFILCGGFEF
;
A
#
# COMPACT_ATOMS: atom_id res chain seq x y z
N MET A 1 -18.33 22.27 -15.42
CA MET A 1 -18.85 21.61 -14.22
C MET A 1 -18.18 22.29 -13.05
N SER A 2 -18.93 22.84 -12.09
CA SER A 2 -18.33 23.40 -10.88
C SER A 2 -17.82 22.26 -9.99
N ARG A 3 -16.81 22.51 -9.15
CA ARG A 3 -16.29 21.54 -8.17
C ARG A 3 -17.38 20.89 -7.32
N GLY A 4 -18.41 21.66 -6.95
CA GLY A 4 -19.56 21.12 -6.21
C GLY A 4 -20.35 20.08 -7.01
N GLU A 5 -20.50 20.30 -8.32
CA GLU A 5 -21.18 19.38 -9.25
C GLU A 5 -20.34 18.12 -9.51
N ALA A 6 -19.01 18.26 -9.58
CA ALA A 6 -18.09 17.14 -9.72
C ALA A 6 -18.12 16.22 -8.49
N ILE A 7 -18.09 16.79 -7.27
CA ILE A 7 -18.23 16.04 -6.01
C ILE A 7 -19.61 15.37 -5.94
N GLY A 8 -20.69 16.08 -6.28
CA GLY A 8 -22.05 15.52 -6.28
C GLY A 8 -22.18 14.32 -7.23
N THR A 9 -21.66 14.45 -8.45
CA THR A 9 -21.64 13.36 -9.44
C THR A 9 -20.82 12.15 -8.96
N LEU A 10 -19.66 12.40 -8.34
CA LEU A 10 -18.82 11.35 -7.81
C LEU A 10 -19.53 10.57 -6.68
N LEU A 11 -20.22 11.27 -5.77
CA LEU A 11 -21.00 10.66 -4.69
C LEU A 11 -22.21 9.88 -5.21
N GLU A 12 -22.90 10.36 -6.23
CA GLU A 12 -23.98 9.59 -6.88
C GLU A 12 -23.47 8.31 -7.53
N ASN A 13 -22.33 8.38 -8.23
CA ASN A 13 -21.67 7.20 -8.81
C ASN A 13 -21.22 6.22 -7.73
N LEU A 14 -20.79 6.72 -6.57
CA LEU A 14 -20.50 5.88 -5.41
C LEU A 14 -21.74 5.15 -4.93
N HIS A 15 -22.84 5.85 -4.65
CA HIS A 15 -24.06 5.20 -4.16
C HIS A 15 -24.54 4.06 -5.07
N LYS A 16 -24.36 4.20 -6.40
CA LYS A 16 -24.69 3.16 -7.39
C LYS A 16 -23.71 1.99 -7.40
N THR A 17 -22.43 2.22 -7.08
CA THR A 17 -21.37 1.22 -7.16
C THR A 17 -21.02 0.57 -5.82
N PHE A 18 -21.31 1.22 -4.70
CA PHE A 18 -20.90 0.84 -3.34
C PHE A 18 -21.42 -0.53 -2.92
N ALA A 19 -22.67 -0.85 -3.26
CA ALA A 19 -23.27 -2.16 -3.00
C ALA A 19 -22.59 -3.31 -3.76
N ASN A 20 -21.85 -3.00 -4.83
CA ASN A 20 -21.11 -3.96 -5.65
C ASN A 20 -19.59 -3.95 -5.36
N LEU A 21 -19.12 -3.14 -4.40
CA LEU A 21 -17.73 -3.15 -3.96
C LEU A 21 -17.50 -4.28 -2.97
N ASN A 22 -16.32 -4.89 -3.00
CA ASN A 22 -15.87 -5.78 -1.93
C ASN A 22 -15.56 -4.96 -0.66
N GLN A 23 -15.40 -5.63 0.49
CA GLN A 23 -15.16 -4.97 1.77
C GLN A 23 -13.89 -4.08 1.79
N GLU A 24 -12.86 -4.49 1.06
CA GLU A 24 -11.61 -3.73 0.95
C GLU A 24 -11.84 -2.41 0.21
N ASP A 25 -12.51 -2.46 -0.93
CA ASP A 25 -12.85 -1.29 -1.73
C ASP A 25 -13.86 -0.37 -1.00
N GLN A 26 -14.77 -0.92 -0.19
CA GLN A 26 -15.65 -0.13 0.69
C GLN A 26 -14.86 0.64 1.76
N LYS A 27 -13.81 0.03 2.34
CA LYS A 27 -12.91 0.73 3.27
C LYS A 27 -12.19 1.90 2.58
N TYR A 28 -11.70 1.69 1.37
CA TYR A 28 -11.05 2.77 0.59
C TYR A 28 -12.04 3.86 0.18
N ALA A 29 -13.25 3.49 -0.23
CA ALA A 29 -14.32 4.43 -0.55
C ALA A 29 -14.60 5.40 0.61
N ASN A 30 -14.70 4.90 1.85
CA ASN A 30 -14.93 5.73 3.02
C ASN A 30 -13.78 6.73 3.29
N ILE A 31 -12.53 6.31 3.05
CA ILE A 31 -11.36 7.19 3.20
C ILE A 31 -11.40 8.29 2.13
N ILE A 32 -11.66 7.93 0.88
CA ILE A 32 -11.76 8.87 -0.25
C ILE A 32 -12.83 9.92 0.03
N ILE A 33 -14.01 9.52 0.50
CA ILE A 33 -15.08 10.45 0.89
C ILE A 33 -14.59 11.44 1.96
N THR A 34 -13.95 10.93 3.01
CA THR A 34 -13.45 11.75 4.12
C THR A 34 -12.40 12.74 3.64
N ASP A 35 -11.49 12.30 2.77
CA ASP A 35 -10.42 13.14 2.22
C ASP A 35 -10.97 14.21 1.25
N ILE A 36 -12.02 13.91 0.46
CA ILE A 36 -12.71 14.90 -0.40
C ILE A 36 -13.45 15.93 0.46
N GLN A 37 -14.21 15.48 1.45
CA GLN A 37 -15.02 16.35 2.32
C GLN A 37 -14.14 17.28 3.18
N SER A 38 -12.99 16.80 3.64
CA SER A 38 -12.00 17.60 4.35
C SER A 38 -11.15 18.50 3.44
N GLY A 39 -11.28 18.36 2.12
CA GLY A 39 -10.52 19.12 1.13
C GLY A 39 -9.06 18.65 0.95
N LYS A 40 -8.70 17.51 1.53
CA LYS A 40 -7.37 16.88 1.41
C LYS A 40 -7.17 16.22 0.03
N LEU A 41 -8.25 15.71 -0.56
CA LEU A 41 -8.29 15.25 -1.94
C LEU A 41 -9.04 16.27 -2.79
N LEU A 42 -8.41 16.74 -3.86
CA LEU A 42 -9.02 17.66 -4.83
C LEU A 42 -9.48 16.86 -6.04
N ILE A 43 -10.70 17.13 -6.48
CA ILE A 43 -11.25 16.57 -7.72
C ILE A 43 -11.23 17.67 -8.77
N ASP A 44 -10.59 17.40 -9.89
CA ASP A 44 -10.56 18.32 -11.00
C ASP A 44 -11.90 18.35 -11.74
N GLU A 45 -12.37 19.56 -12.03
CA GLU A 45 -13.67 19.87 -12.63
C GLU A 45 -13.86 19.33 -14.06
N GLY A 46 -12.80 18.80 -14.67
CA GLY A 46 -12.77 18.27 -16.04
C GLY A 46 -12.65 16.75 -16.16
N GLU A 47 -12.49 16.00 -15.05
CA GLU A 47 -12.28 14.56 -15.11
C GLU A 47 -13.60 13.77 -15.08
N SER A 48 -13.94 13.11 -16.19
CA SER A 48 -15.04 12.12 -16.25
C SER A 48 -14.61 10.76 -15.69
N LYS A 49 -13.91 10.74 -14.55
CA LYS A 49 -13.50 9.49 -13.88
C LYS A 49 -14.68 8.90 -13.13
N SER A 50 -14.87 7.59 -13.23
CA SER A 50 -15.83 6.89 -12.37
C SER A 50 -15.29 6.78 -10.95
N PHE A 51 -16.17 6.55 -9.96
CA PHE A 51 -15.70 6.32 -8.59
C PHE A 51 -14.75 5.12 -8.47
N ARG A 52 -14.93 4.11 -9.33
CA ARG A 52 -14.02 2.95 -9.39
C ARG A 52 -12.62 3.36 -9.84
N ASP A 53 -12.51 4.27 -10.81
CA ASP A 53 -11.21 4.79 -11.25
C ASP A 53 -10.51 5.53 -10.11
N PHE A 54 -11.24 6.32 -9.33
CA PHE A 54 -10.71 6.97 -8.13
C PHE A 54 -10.24 5.97 -7.07
N ILE A 55 -10.99 4.88 -6.81
CA ILE A 55 -10.54 3.82 -5.91
C ILE A 55 -9.24 3.20 -6.43
N THR A 56 -9.17 2.87 -7.73
CA THR A 56 -7.99 2.26 -8.34
C THR A 56 -6.77 3.18 -8.25
N GLU A 57 -6.92 4.46 -8.57
CA GLU A 57 -5.86 5.46 -8.48
C GLU A 57 -5.39 5.65 -7.04
N TYR A 58 -6.33 5.80 -6.10
CA TYR A 58 -6.01 5.94 -4.68
C TYR A 58 -5.28 4.71 -4.12
N LYS A 59 -5.74 3.49 -4.47
CA LYS A 59 -5.06 2.24 -4.09
C LYS A 59 -3.63 2.22 -4.64
N LYS A 60 -3.46 2.56 -5.92
CA LYS A 60 -2.14 2.61 -6.57
C LYS A 60 -1.21 3.63 -5.91
N GLU A 61 -1.67 4.85 -5.65
CA GLU A 61 -0.86 5.85 -4.97
C GLU A 61 -0.43 5.41 -3.57
N LYS A 62 -1.35 4.77 -2.83
CA LYS A 62 -1.07 4.28 -1.49
C LYS A 62 -0.05 3.13 -1.53
N GLU A 63 -0.23 2.19 -2.46
CA GLU A 63 0.71 1.11 -2.72
C GLU A 63 2.11 1.66 -3.04
N ASP A 64 2.21 2.60 -3.99
CA ASP A 64 3.49 3.22 -4.36
C ASP A 64 4.15 3.93 -3.16
N LYS A 65 3.38 4.65 -2.34
CA LYS A 65 3.88 5.30 -1.11
C LYS A 65 4.39 4.28 -0.09
N ASN A 66 3.66 3.19 0.11
CA ASN A 66 4.05 2.14 1.04
C ASN A 66 5.31 1.40 0.56
N ILE A 67 5.40 1.09 -0.74
CA ILE A 67 6.57 0.46 -1.34
C ILE A 67 7.79 1.36 -1.18
N ALA A 68 7.68 2.65 -1.50
CA ALA A 68 8.76 3.61 -1.33
C ALA A 68 9.24 3.69 0.12
N LYS A 69 8.31 3.72 1.08
CA LYS A 69 8.61 3.72 2.51
C LYS A 69 9.30 2.44 2.96
N LEU A 70 8.87 1.29 2.45
CA LEU A 70 9.53 0.02 2.74
C LEU A 70 10.96 0.00 2.20
N VAL A 71 11.16 0.43 0.96
CA VAL A 71 12.48 0.53 0.33
C VAL A 71 13.40 1.45 1.14
N GLU A 72 12.88 2.58 1.63
CA GLU A 72 13.64 3.51 2.46
C GLU A 72 14.11 2.87 3.77
N ILE A 73 13.21 2.17 4.47
CA ILE A 73 13.47 1.58 5.79
C ILE A 73 14.28 0.27 5.68
N PHE A 74 13.97 -0.58 4.72
CA PHE A 74 14.58 -1.90 4.55
C PHE A 74 15.82 -1.87 3.66
N GLY A 75 15.97 -0.86 2.80
CA GLY A 75 17.08 -0.76 1.87
C GLY A 75 17.09 -1.83 0.77
N VAL A 76 15.93 -2.41 0.46
CA VAL A 76 15.78 -3.48 -0.52
C VAL A 76 15.60 -2.92 -1.95
N ASP A 77 15.80 -3.78 -2.95
CA ASP A 77 15.58 -3.42 -4.36
C ASP A 77 14.09 -3.23 -4.66
N GLU A 78 13.70 -2.00 -5.03
CA GLU A 78 12.31 -1.64 -5.32
C GLU A 78 11.72 -2.42 -6.51
N LYS A 79 12.50 -2.65 -7.56
CA LYS A 79 12.01 -3.36 -8.76
C LYS A 79 11.71 -4.81 -8.41
N LEU A 80 12.63 -5.47 -7.71
CA LEU A 80 12.47 -6.84 -7.27
C LEU A 80 11.29 -7.00 -6.30
N LEU A 81 11.08 -6.02 -5.40
CA LEU A 81 9.92 -5.98 -4.51
C LEU A 81 8.61 -5.86 -5.30
N LYS A 82 8.53 -4.92 -6.26
CA LYS A 82 7.36 -4.75 -7.13
C LYS A 82 7.06 -6.00 -7.95
N GLU A 83 8.09 -6.64 -8.50
CA GLU A 83 7.92 -7.92 -9.21
C GLU A 83 7.32 -9.00 -8.32
N LEU A 84 7.83 -9.13 -7.08
CA LEU A 84 7.35 -10.13 -6.12
C LEU A 84 5.91 -9.88 -5.67
N ILE A 85 5.51 -8.62 -5.50
CA ILE A 85 4.13 -8.22 -5.20
C ILE A 85 3.20 -8.66 -6.34
N ILE A 86 3.55 -8.33 -7.58
CA ILE A 86 2.75 -8.68 -8.76
C ILE A 86 2.65 -10.21 -8.92
N SER A 87 3.78 -10.92 -8.79
CA SER A 87 3.81 -12.38 -9.01
C SER A 87 3.23 -13.19 -7.86
N SER A 88 3.07 -12.61 -6.67
CA SER A 88 2.46 -13.25 -5.50
C SER A 88 1.02 -12.81 -5.26
N ALA A 89 0.44 -11.99 -6.14
CA ALA A 89 -0.92 -11.48 -5.99
C ALA A 89 -1.95 -12.62 -5.90
N GLY A 90 -2.73 -12.64 -4.82
CA GLY A 90 -3.75 -13.68 -4.58
C GLY A 90 -3.19 -15.05 -4.21
N SER A 91 -1.89 -15.14 -3.91
CA SER A 91 -1.23 -16.35 -3.40
C SER A 91 -1.16 -16.32 -1.87
N ASP A 92 -1.14 -17.50 -1.26
CA ASP A 92 -0.84 -17.66 0.17
C ASP A 92 0.68 -17.68 0.46
N THR A 93 1.51 -17.70 -0.59
CA THR A 93 2.97 -17.82 -0.49
C THR A 93 3.69 -16.93 -1.50
N VAL A 94 4.86 -16.40 -1.10
CA VAL A 94 5.64 -15.51 -1.96
C VAL A 94 6.28 -16.31 -3.08
N THR A 95 6.02 -15.90 -4.32
CA THR A 95 6.47 -16.59 -5.52
C THR A 95 7.13 -15.61 -6.50
N PRO A 96 8.30 -15.94 -7.10
CA PRO A 96 9.10 -17.14 -6.85
C PRO A 96 9.99 -16.98 -5.61
N TYR A 97 10.08 -18.05 -4.82
CA TYR A 97 10.84 -18.06 -3.56
C TYR A 97 12.32 -17.69 -3.74
N SER A 98 12.93 -18.04 -4.89
CA SER A 98 14.31 -17.66 -5.21
C SER A 98 14.53 -16.14 -5.27
N LYS A 99 13.57 -15.40 -5.85
CA LYS A 99 13.60 -13.93 -5.86
C LYS A 99 13.36 -13.34 -4.49
N PHE A 100 12.52 -13.99 -3.67
CA PHE A 100 12.32 -13.57 -2.28
C PHE A 100 13.59 -13.71 -1.43
N GLU A 101 14.32 -14.83 -1.58
CA GLU A 101 15.64 -14.99 -0.96
C GLU A 101 16.62 -13.91 -1.41
N GLN A 102 16.65 -13.59 -2.71
CA GLN A 102 17.47 -12.50 -3.24
C GLN A 102 17.10 -11.15 -2.63
N LEU A 103 15.81 -10.85 -2.48
CA LEU A 103 15.33 -9.61 -1.88
C LEU A 103 15.77 -9.51 -0.41
N LYS A 104 15.66 -10.61 0.35
CA LYS A 104 16.09 -10.67 1.76
C LYS A 104 17.59 -10.44 1.94
N GLN A 105 18.42 -10.89 0.99
CA GLN A 105 19.86 -10.64 1.03
C GLN A 105 20.20 -9.15 0.88
N GLY A 106 19.32 -8.37 0.23
CA GLY A 106 19.46 -6.92 0.09
C GLY A 106 19.06 -6.11 1.33
N ILE A 107 18.54 -6.74 2.39
CA ILE A 107 18.10 -6.01 3.59
C ILE A 107 19.28 -5.29 4.26
N ASN A 108 19.13 -3.98 4.43
CA ASN A 108 20.05 -3.17 5.22
C ASN A 108 19.79 -3.38 6.72
N LYS A 109 20.60 -4.26 7.33
CA LYS A 109 20.47 -4.64 8.75
C LYS A 109 20.62 -3.48 9.72
N GLU A 110 21.42 -2.47 9.39
CA GLU A 110 21.62 -1.30 10.24
C GLU A 110 20.36 -0.43 10.28
N LYS A 111 19.73 -0.19 9.13
CA LYS A 111 18.47 0.56 9.04
C LYS A 111 17.33 -0.13 9.78
N ILE A 112 17.17 -1.45 9.60
CA ILE A 112 16.15 -2.22 10.32
C ILE A 112 16.39 -2.18 11.83
N LYS A 113 17.65 -2.32 12.27
CA LYS A 113 17.99 -2.23 13.69
C LYS A 113 17.58 -0.87 14.26
N HIS A 114 17.98 0.21 13.61
CA HIS A 114 17.62 1.57 14.03
C HIS A 114 16.10 1.79 14.07
N PHE A 115 15.38 1.34 13.05
CA PHE A 115 13.92 1.43 13.00
C PHE A 115 13.25 0.62 14.12
N SER A 116 13.70 -0.62 14.36
CA SER A 116 13.12 -1.51 15.36
C SER A 116 13.39 -1.03 16.78
N GLU A 117 14.61 -0.57 17.06
CA GLU A 117 14.99 -0.04 18.38
C GLU A 117 14.25 1.27 18.69
N GLN A 118 14.05 2.16 17.71
CA GLN A 118 13.21 3.35 17.89
C GLN A 118 11.74 3.01 18.17
N LYS A 119 11.19 1.99 17.49
CA LYS A 119 9.79 1.60 17.64
C LYS A 119 9.52 0.88 18.96
N GLU A 120 10.44 0.03 19.42
CA GLU A 120 10.24 -0.82 20.60
C GLU A 120 10.91 -0.26 21.88
N GLY A 121 11.75 0.78 21.76
CA GLY A 121 12.43 1.41 22.90
C GLY A 121 13.42 0.48 23.62
N ALA A 122 13.84 -0.62 22.98
CA ALA A 122 14.70 -1.65 23.56
C ALA A 122 15.68 -2.19 22.52
N ASN A 123 16.87 -2.59 22.99
CA ASN A 123 17.87 -3.24 22.13
C ASN A 123 17.41 -4.64 21.74
N LEU A 124 17.35 -4.92 20.43
CA LEU A 124 16.98 -6.24 19.92
C LEU A 124 18.20 -7.00 19.42
N SER A 125 18.24 -8.30 19.70
CA SER A 125 19.22 -9.21 19.11
C SER A 125 19.10 -9.22 17.58
N THR A 126 20.25 -9.23 16.89
CA THR A 126 20.36 -9.32 15.43
C THR A 126 19.53 -10.45 14.83
N LEU A 127 19.44 -11.61 15.51
CA LEU A 127 18.62 -12.73 15.03
C LEU A 127 17.12 -12.39 15.04
N LYS A 128 16.63 -11.77 16.12
CA LYS A 128 15.22 -11.36 16.22
C LYS A 128 14.87 -10.30 15.18
N ILE A 129 15.79 -9.36 14.95
CA ILE A 129 15.64 -8.31 13.94
C ILE A 129 15.48 -8.94 12.55
N ASN A 130 16.36 -9.88 12.18
CA ASN A 130 16.32 -10.53 10.87
C ASN A 130 15.03 -11.34 10.65
N ILE A 131 14.57 -12.06 11.68
CA ILE A 131 13.32 -12.84 11.60
C ILE A 131 12.12 -11.90 11.44
N LYS A 132 12.03 -10.84 12.25
CA LYS A 132 10.94 -9.86 12.15
C LYS A 132 10.91 -9.17 10.79
N ALA A 133 12.07 -8.75 10.29
CA ALA A 133 12.17 -8.12 8.97
C ALA A 133 11.74 -9.06 7.84
N SER A 134 12.17 -10.33 7.89
CA SER A 134 11.80 -11.32 6.88
C SER A 134 10.29 -11.59 6.88
N ASN A 135 9.70 -11.80 8.06
CA ASN A 135 8.26 -12.05 8.20
C ASN A 135 7.44 -10.83 7.76
N PHE A 136 7.87 -9.63 8.12
CA PHE A 136 7.20 -8.40 7.68
C PHE A 136 7.25 -8.26 6.16
N LEU A 137 8.41 -8.51 5.54
CA LEU A 137 8.58 -8.42 4.09
C LEU A 137 7.70 -9.44 3.36
N GLU A 138 7.61 -10.67 3.90
CA GLU A 138 6.73 -11.71 3.37
C GLU A 138 5.25 -11.26 3.40
N GLN A 139 4.77 -10.81 4.55
CA GLN A 139 3.39 -10.33 4.70
C GLN A 139 3.11 -9.12 3.81
N PHE A 140 4.04 -8.17 3.73
CA PHE A 140 3.92 -7.00 2.86
C PHE A 140 3.71 -7.40 1.40
N ILE A 141 4.46 -8.39 0.92
CA ILE A 141 4.34 -8.91 -0.45
C ILE A 141 3.00 -9.61 -0.66
N LEU A 142 2.58 -10.48 0.28
CA LEU A 142 1.32 -11.23 0.19
C LEU A 142 0.09 -10.32 0.26
N CYS A 143 0.17 -9.23 1.02
CA CYS A 143 -0.86 -8.19 1.09
C CYS A 143 -0.79 -7.17 -0.05
N GLY A 144 -0.02 -7.44 -1.12
CA GLY A 144 0.03 -6.59 -2.30
C GLY A 144 0.66 -5.21 -2.09
N GLY A 145 1.44 -5.02 -1.03
CA GLY A 145 2.04 -3.72 -0.68
C GLY A 145 1.09 -2.68 -0.05
N PHE A 146 -0.14 -3.08 0.32
CA PHE A 146 -1.15 -2.16 0.87
C PHE A 146 -1.03 -1.90 2.38
N GLU A 147 -0.36 -2.77 3.12
CA GLU A 147 -0.23 -2.70 4.58
C GLU A 147 1.22 -2.41 4.98
N PHE A 148 1.44 -1.40 5.83
CA PHE A 148 2.76 -1.00 6.33
C PHE A 148 2.73 -0.65 7.82
#